data_AF-A0A9Q1FXC1-F1
#
_entry.id   AF-A0A9Q1FXC1-F1
#
_cell.length_a   1.000
_cell.length_b   1.000
_cell.length_c   1.000
_cell.angle_alpha   90.00
_cell.angle_beta   90.00
_cell.angle_gamma   90.00
#
_symmetry.space_group_name_H-M   'P 1'
#
loop_
_entity.id
_entity.type
_entity.pdbx_description
1 polymer ?
#
loop_
_entity_poly.entity_id
_entity_poly.type
_entity_poly.pdbx_seq_one_letter_code
_entity_poly.pdbx_strand_id
1 'polypeptide(L)'
;MNIHVDNPSCHSAAEFLQLLNLKQHVDVPTHTRGHTLDLVITGSAPISNLLVYDLGVSDHKDISMELPFLSPHTKPKRQIRFRNLKKINPDTMTSDLQHLSSANFSSASESVDFYNNSLRSPLDFHAPVKTRAVTFSRSAPWFTCELREMKAAGRVLERRLKASGLTVHRLAYREHQKAYSKSLRDARSQFYSNIISNSPGNSKQLFSTINHLLKPQTPSHTGTTEEQCNNFIVFFSTKIDTIRSSTLPTQTPDPQPEISQPLCCFSEISQRDVEGIISKMKPSTCALYSFPTALATPSLTGCSRTTEQRSCRHSAECTPFRHARVSFDACRR
;
A
#
# COMPACT_ATOMS: atom_id res chain seq x y z
N MET A 1 -21.09 30.99 19.79
CA MET A 1 -21.26 32.44 19.58
C MET A 1 -20.95 32.69 18.11
N ASN A 2 -21.94 33.12 17.32
CA ASN A 2 -21.75 33.40 15.90
C ASN A 2 -21.44 34.90 15.77
N ILE A 3 -20.28 35.24 15.20
CA ILE A 3 -19.89 36.63 14.96
C ILE A 3 -20.37 37.00 13.55
N HIS A 4 -21.38 37.88 13.48
CA HIS A 4 -21.98 38.33 12.23
C HIS A 4 -21.16 39.48 11.64
N VAL A 5 -20.10 39.13 10.92
CA VAL A 5 -19.22 40.10 10.25
C VAL A 5 -19.91 40.78 9.06
N ASP A 6 -21.00 40.19 8.55
CA ASP A 6 -21.90 40.75 7.55
C ASP A 6 -22.83 41.85 8.10
N ASN A 7 -22.98 41.96 9.42
CA ASN A 7 -23.83 42.95 10.04
C ASN A 7 -23.01 44.21 10.43
N PRO A 8 -23.21 45.37 9.76
CA PRO A 8 -22.47 46.59 10.08
C PRO A 8 -22.77 47.14 11.48
N SER A 9 -23.87 46.71 12.11
CA SER A 9 -24.21 47.07 13.50
C SER A 9 -23.53 46.16 14.54
N CYS A 10 -22.77 45.15 14.12
CA CYS A 10 -22.03 44.27 15.02
C CYS A 10 -20.71 44.91 15.45
N HIS A 11 -20.75 45.73 16.49
CA HIS A 11 -19.57 46.45 17.01
C HIS A 11 -18.39 45.51 17.34
N SER A 12 -18.67 44.35 17.94
CA SER A 12 -17.63 43.37 18.29
C SER A 12 -16.90 42.80 17.06
N ALA A 13 -17.60 42.65 15.93
CA ALA A 13 -16.98 42.17 14.68
C ALA A 13 -16.08 43.25 14.06
N ALA A 14 -16.55 44.50 14.06
CA ALA A 14 -15.80 45.65 13.56
C ALA A 14 -14.53 45.90 14.39
N GLU A 15 -14.64 45.90 15.72
CA GLU A 15 -13.49 46.05 16.63
C GLU A 15 -12.45 44.94 16.42
N PHE A 16 -12.90 43.68 16.28
CA PHE A 16 -12.01 42.54 16.07
C PHE A 16 -11.16 42.68 14.80
N LEU A 17 -11.79 43.06 13.67
CA LEU A 17 -11.08 43.25 12.40
C LEU A 17 -10.14 44.46 12.44
N GLN A 18 -10.58 45.56 13.08
CA GLN A 18 -9.79 46.78 13.19
C GLN A 18 -8.57 46.61 14.08
N LEU A 19 -8.72 45.96 15.25
CA LEU A 19 -7.63 45.73 16.20
C LEU A 19 -6.49 44.89 15.62
N LEU A 20 -6.82 43.94 14.74
CA LEU A 20 -5.85 43.04 14.11
C LEU A 20 -5.38 43.53 12.73
N ASN A 21 -5.87 44.69 12.26
CA ASN A 21 -5.65 45.21 10.91
C ASN A 21 -5.90 44.15 9.83
N LEU A 22 -7.02 43.44 9.97
CA LEU A 22 -7.41 42.35 9.10
C LEU A 22 -8.56 42.77 8.19
N LYS A 23 -8.51 42.33 6.93
CA LYS A 23 -9.57 42.50 5.95
C LYS A 23 -10.31 41.18 5.76
N GLN A 24 -11.62 41.20 6.00
CA GLN A 24 -12.54 40.17 5.55
C GLN A 24 -12.86 40.36 4.06
N HIS A 25 -12.78 39.30 3.27
CA HIS A 25 -12.91 39.37 1.81
C HIS A 25 -14.24 38.85 1.26
N VAL A 26 -14.98 38.04 2.03
CA VAL A 26 -16.28 37.52 1.58
C VAL A 26 -17.37 38.55 1.84
N ASP A 27 -18.09 38.93 0.78
CA ASP A 27 -19.15 39.95 0.76
C ASP A 27 -20.54 39.38 0.44
N VAL A 28 -20.64 38.08 0.16
CA VAL A 28 -21.90 37.39 -0.15
C VAL A 28 -22.26 36.36 0.92
N PRO A 29 -23.56 36.05 1.08
CA PRO A 29 -24.00 35.00 2.00
C PRO A 29 -23.33 33.66 1.71
N THR A 30 -22.71 33.05 2.72
CA THR A 30 -22.09 31.72 2.63
C THR A 30 -23.02 30.62 3.12
N HIS A 31 -24.08 30.98 3.85
CA HIS A 31 -25.10 30.05 4.30
C HIS A 31 -26.39 30.18 3.48
N THR A 32 -27.10 29.08 3.28
CA THR A 32 -28.39 29.03 2.54
C THR A 32 -29.50 29.89 3.16
N ARG A 33 -29.36 30.25 4.44
CA ARG A 33 -30.26 31.18 5.16
C ARG A 33 -29.89 32.67 5.03
N GLY A 34 -28.87 33.01 4.23
CA GLY A 34 -28.59 34.42 3.87
C GLY A 34 -27.51 35.12 4.70
N HIS A 35 -26.80 34.44 5.60
CA HIS A 35 -25.71 35.02 6.39
C HIS A 35 -24.32 34.61 5.91
N THR A 36 -23.32 35.44 6.23
CA THR A 36 -21.89 35.14 6.02
C THR A 36 -21.31 34.55 7.30
N LEU A 37 -21.32 33.23 7.40
CA LEU A 37 -20.77 32.49 8.54
C LEU A 37 -19.35 31.98 8.29
N ASP A 38 -18.98 31.83 7.02
CA ASP A 38 -17.67 31.34 6.60
C ASP A 38 -16.82 32.52 6.13
N LEU A 39 -15.72 32.78 6.83
CA LEU A 39 -14.95 34.00 6.68
C LEU A 39 -13.61 33.72 5.98
N VAL A 40 -13.17 34.67 5.14
CA VAL A 40 -11.84 34.69 4.55
C VAL A 40 -11.19 36.00 4.96
N ILE A 41 -10.34 35.92 5.98
CA ILE A 41 -9.72 37.09 6.62
C ILE A 41 -8.21 37.07 6.37
N THR A 42 -7.65 38.15 5.84
CA THR A 42 -6.19 38.31 5.70
C THR A 42 -5.73 39.70 6.10
N GLY A 43 -4.47 39.81 6.54
CA GLY A 43 -3.80 41.09 6.75
C GLY A 43 -3.25 41.63 5.42
N SER A 44 -2.07 41.15 5.02
CA SER A 44 -1.35 41.59 3.82
C SER A 44 -1.33 40.56 2.67
N ALA A 45 -1.88 39.36 2.89
CA ALA A 45 -1.83 38.30 1.88
C ALA A 45 -2.72 38.65 0.67
N PRO A 46 -2.17 38.70 -0.56
CA PRO A 46 -2.96 38.94 -1.75
C PRO A 46 -3.84 37.72 -2.06
N ILE A 47 -5.15 37.93 -2.03
CA ILE A 47 -6.15 36.96 -2.49
C ILE A 47 -6.62 37.36 -3.88
N SER A 48 -6.81 36.37 -4.75
CA SER A 48 -7.42 36.55 -6.06
C SER A 48 -8.49 35.47 -6.30
N ASN A 49 -9.36 35.69 -7.29
CA ASN A 49 -10.38 34.73 -7.72
C ASN A 49 -11.25 34.18 -6.58
N LEU A 50 -11.64 35.04 -5.62
CA LEU A 50 -12.56 34.67 -4.55
C LEU A 50 -13.96 34.43 -5.14
N LEU A 51 -14.44 33.20 -5.06
CA LEU A 51 -15.71 32.77 -5.63
C LEU A 51 -16.47 31.92 -4.62
N VAL A 52 -17.76 32.22 -4.45
CA VAL A 52 -18.66 31.49 -3.56
C VAL A 52 -19.66 30.68 -4.38
N TYR A 53 -19.58 29.36 -4.26
CA TYR A 53 -20.40 28.42 -5.02
C TYR A 53 -21.41 27.70 -4.12
N ASP A 54 -22.67 27.72 -4.53
CA ASP A 54 -23.67 26.83 -3.95
C ASP A 54 -23.58 25.46 -4.62
N LEU A 55 -22.85 24.54 -3.96
CA LEU A 55 -22.71 23.16 -4.41
C LEU A 55 -23.93 22.29 -4.09
N GLY A 56 -24.93 22.78 -3.35
CA GLY A 56 -26.18 22.07 -3.08
C GLY A 56 -26.06 20.78 -2.24
N VAL A 57 -24.87 20.48 -1.72
CA VAL A 57 -24.57 19.31 -0.87
C VAL A 57 -24.56 19.64 0.62
N SER A 58 -24.53 20.92 0.96
CA SER A 58 -24.48 21.47 2.31
C SER A 58 -25.37 22.70 2.39
N ASP A 59 -25.74 23.10 3.61
CA ASP A 59 -26.32 24.40 3.92
C ASP A 59 -25.28 25.54 3.90
N HIS A 60 -23.99 25.18 3.89
CA HIS A 60 -22.87 26.06 3.58
C HIS A 60 -22.51 26.03 2.08
N LYS A 61 -22.05 27.17 1.56
CA LYS A 61 -21.51 27.35 0.22
C LYS A 61 -20.00 27.17 0.25
N ASP A 62 -19.45 26.67 -0.86
CA ASP A 62 -18.03 26.48 -1.04
C ASP A 62 -17.36 27.81 -1.37
N ILE A 63 -16.25 28.12 -0.69
CA ILE A 63 -15.46 29.32 -0.94
C ILE A 63 -14.15 28.90 -1.59
N SER A 64 -13.98 29.27 -2.85
CA SER A 64 -12.75 29.07 -3.61
C SER A 64 -11.98 30.38 -3.66
N MET A 65 -10.67 30.31 -3.47
CA MET A 65 -9.76 31.45 -3.63
C MET A 65 -8.40 30.99 -4.12
N GLU A 66 -7.67 31.90 -4.75
CA GLU A 66 -6.30 31.70 -5.17
C GLU A 66 -5.36 32.54 -4.32
N LEU A 67 -4.37 31.85 -3.74
CA LEU A 67 -3.29 32.45 -2.96
C LEU A 67 -1.96 32.15 -3.68
N PRO A 68 -1.09 33.16 -3.91
CA PRO A 68 0.16 32.99 -4.64
C PRO A 68 1.24 32.35 -3.76
N PHE A 69 1.01 31.12 -3.31
CA PHE A 69 2.02 30.32 -2.64
C PHE A 69 2.77 29.47 -3.66
N LEU A 70 4.09 29.45 -3.58
CA LEU A 70 4.90 28.41 -4.22
C LEU A 70 4.55 27.09 -3.54
N SER A 71 3.76 26.23 -4.19
CA SER A 71 3.41 24.93 -3.62
C SER A 71 4.69 24.11 -3.40
N PRO A 72 5.07 23.79 -2.14
CA PRO A 72 6.21 22.92 -1.87
C PRO A 72 5.87 21.44 -2.15
N HIS A 73 4.59 21.13 -2.41
CA HIS A 73 4.08 19.77 -2.51
C HIS A 73 4.01 19.30 -3.96
N THR A 74 5.17 18.97 -4.53
CA THR A 74 5.17 18.02 -5.64
C THR A 74 4.91 16.64 -5.05
N LYS A 75 3.84 15.95 -5.51
CA LYS A 75 3.62 14.55 -5.12
C LYS A 75 4.89 13.78 -5.52
N PRO A 76 5.63 13.17 -4.59
CA PRO A 76 6.88 12.51 -4.93
C PRO A 76 6.56 11.40 -5.93
N LYS A 77 7.07 11.53 -7.14
CA LYS A 77 7.03 10.46 -8.13
C LYS A 77 8.06 9.44 -7.70
N ARG A 78 7.62 8.20 -7.49
CA ARG A 78 8.55 7.10 -7.20
C ARG A 78 8.87 6.38 -8.50
N GLN A 79 10.15 6.11 -8.75
CA GLN A 79 10.54 5.18 -9.78
C GLN A 79 10.30 3.76 -9.27
N ILE A 80 9.52 2.98 -10.02
CA ILE A 80 9.37 1.54 -9.80
C ILE A 80 10.07 0.78 -10.93
N ARG A 81 10.67 -0.35 -10.57
CA ARG A 81 11.25 -1.32 -11.51
C ARG A 81 10.34 -2.56 -11.52
N PHE A 82 9.97 -3.02 -12.71
CA PHE A 82 9.09 -4.19 -12.86
C PHE A 82 9.39 -4.97 -14.14
N ARG A 83 9.04 -6.25 -14.16
CA ARG A 83 9.03 -7.10 -15.37
C ARG A 83 7.60 -7.41 -15.75
N ASN A 84 7.28 -7.39 -17.04
CA ASN A 84 5.95 -7.77 -17.51
C ASN A 84 5.88 -9.29 -17.76
N LEU A 85 5.80 -10.07 -16.67
CA LEU A 85 5.79 -11.54 -16.75
C LEU A 85 4.59 -12.09 -17.52
N LYS A 86 3.48 -11.35 -17.61
CA LYS A 86 2.28 -11.77 -18.35
C LYS A 86 2.47 -11.77 -19.87
N LYS A 87 3.50 -11.09 -20.38
CA LYS A 87 3.80 -11.04 -21.82
C LYS A 87 4.76 -12.16 -22.24
N ILE A 88 5.30 -12.93 -21.30
CA ILE A 88 6.18 -14.06 -21.62
C ILE A 88 5.34 -15.11 -22.33
N ASN A 89 5.80 -15.54 -23.51
CA ASN A 89 5.25 -16.71 -24.17
C ASN A 89 5.82 -17.95 -23.44
N PRO A 90 4.97 -18.81 -22.85
CA PRO A 90 5.44 -19.97 -22.09
C PRO A 90 6.24 -20.94 -22.97
N ASP A 91 5.83 -21.17 -24.22
CA ASP A 91 6.45 -22.18 -25.09
C ASP A 91 7.89 -21.80 -25.45
N THR A 92 8.12 -20.54 -25.81
CA THR A 92 9.46 -20.03 -26.14
C THR A 92 10.35 -19.99 -24.91
N MET A 93 9.80 -19.66 -23.74
CA MET A 93 10.53 -19.67 -22.48
C MET A 93 10.93 -21.10 -22.10
N THR A 94 10.03 -22.07 -22.24
CA THR A 94 10.35 -23.49 -21.99
C THR A 94 11.41 -24.00 -22.94
N SER A 95 11.34 -23.66 -24.24
CA SER A 95 12.38 -24.01 -25.20
C SER A 95 13.75 -23.47 -24.80
N ASP A 96 13.84 -22.19 -24.44
CA ASP A 96 15.10 -21.57 -24.02
C ASP A 96 15.66 -22.20 -22.72
N LEU A 97 14.77 -22.59 -21.80
CA LEU A 97 15.15 -23.28 -20.56
C LEU A 97 15.63 -24.72 -20.81
N GLN A 98 15.09 -25.42 -21.82
CA GLN A 98 15.55 -26.75 -22.22
C GLN A 98 16.94 -26.72 -22.86
N HIS A 99 17.36 -25.60 -23.44
CA HIS A 99 18.71 -25.41 -23.99
C HIS A 99 19.78 -25.12 -22.93
N LEU A 100 19.41 -24.98 -21.66
CA LEU A 100 20.36 -24.80 -20.58
C LEU A 100 21.12 -26.11 -20.34
N SER A 101 22.41 -26.12 -20.67
CA SER A 101 23.28 -27.28 -20.48
C SER A 101 23.46 -27.61 -19.00
N SER A 102 23.47 -28.89 -18.65
CA SER A 102 23.99 -29.32 -17.35
C SER A 102 25.51 -29.26 -17.37
N ALA A 103 26.11 -28.63 -16.35
CA ALA A 103 27.56 -28.62 -16.16
C ALA A 103 27.91 -29.30 -14.84
N ASN A 104 29.09 -29.94 -14.81
CA ASN A 104 29.65 -30.50 -13.59
C ASN A 104 30.36 -29.38 -12.83
N PHE A 105 29.85 -29.04 -11.65
CA PHE A 105 30.42 -27.99 -10.81
C PHE A 105 31.34 -28.61 -9.75
N SER A 106 32.44 -27.93 -9.46
CA SER A 106 33.39 -28.37 -8.45
C SER A 106 32.99 -27.92 -7.03
N SER A 107 32.11 -26.92 -6.94
CA SER A 107 31.58 -26.40 -5.67
C SER A 107 30.09 -26.07 -5.75
N ALA A 108 29.45 -26.00 -4.57
CA ALA A 108 28.07 -25.54 -4.45
C ALA A 108 27.89 -24.09 -4.92
N SER A 109 28.86 -23.21 -4.66
CA SER A 109 28.80 -21.81 -5.10
C SER A 109 28.72 -21.70 -6.62
N GLU A 110 29.56 -22.45 -7.33
CA GLU A 110 29.56 -22.49 -8.80
C GLU A 110 28.20 -22.98 -9.35
N SER A 111 27.60 -23.97 -8.71
CA SER A 111 26.28 -24.48 -9.12
C SER A 111 25.17 -23.44 -8.95
N VAL A 112 25.21 -22.66 -7.86
CA VAL A 112 24.25 -21.59 -7.58
C VAL A 112 24.44 -20.42 -8.54
N ASP A 113 25.69 -20.04 -8.83
CA ASP A 113 26.00 -18.97 -9.77
C ASP A 113 25.59 -19.34 -11.20
N PHE A 114 25.87 -20.57 -11.62
CA PHE A 114 25.42 -21.08 -12.91
C PHE A 114 23.89 -21.06 -13.00
N TYR A 115 23.18 -21.56 -11.99
CA TYR A 115 21.71 -21.54 -11.94
C TYR A 115 21.17 -20.10 -12.06
N ASN A 116 21.72 -19.18 -11.27
CA ASN A 116 21.29 -17.79 -11.24
C ASN A 116 21.52 -17.08 -12.58
N ASN A 117 22.69 -17.28 -13.19
CA ASN A 117 23.05 -16.63 -14.45
C ASN A 117 22.30 -17.25 -15.64
N SER A 118 22.14 -18.58 -15.65
CA SER A 118 21.43 -19.32 -16.71
C SER A 118 19.96 -18.97 -16.79
N LEU A 119 19.29 -18.73 -15.66
CA LEU A 119 17.88 -18.32 -15.64
C LEU A 119 17.68 -16.82 -15.87
N ARG A 120 18.68 -16.01 -15.55
CA ARG A 120 18.61 -14.55 -15.71
C ARG A 120 18.56 -14.15 -17.18
N SER A 121 19.36 -14.78 -18.04
CA SER A 121 19.44 -14.42 -19.46
C SER A 121 18.10 -14.61 -20.22
N PRO A 122 17.44 -15.78 -20.18
CA PRO A 122 16.12 -15.96 -20.78
C PRO A 122 15.07 -15.03 -20.16
N LEU A 123 15.13 -14.79 -18.84
CA LEU A 123 14.19 -13.89 -18.17
C LEU A 123 14.38 -12.42 -18.58
N ASP A 124 15.62 -11.97 -18.77
CA ASP A 124 15.95 -10.65 -19.28
C ASP A 124 15.53 -10.47 -20.75
N PHE A 125 15.65 -11.53 -21.55
CA PHE A 125 15.20 -11.56 -22.94
C PHE A 125 13.66 -11.49 -23.06
N HIS A 126 12.93 -12.39 -22.39
CA HIS A 126 11.47 -12.49 -22.48
C HIS A 126 10.73 -11.40 -21.71
N ALA A 127 11.29 -10.91 -20.61
CA ALA A 127 10.68 -9.90 -19.77
C ALA A 127 11.70 -8.94 -19.15
N PRO A 128 12.30 -8.03 -19.94
CA PRO A 128 13.30 -7.09 -19.45
C PRO A 128 12.76 -6.20 -18.33
N VAL A 129 13.65 -5.78 -17.42
CA VAL A 129 13.30 -4.84 -16.36
C VAL A 129 12.97 -3.49 -16.96
N LYS A 130 11.76 -2.99 -16.70
CA LYS A 130 11.31 -1.67 -17.10
C LYS A 130 11.22 -0.76 -15.88
N THR A 131 11.56 0.51 -16.09
CA THR A 131 11.43 1.55 -15.09
C THR A 131 10.25 2.47 -15.45
N ARG A 132 9.41 2.80 -14.48
CA ARG A 132 8.32 3.76 -14.66
C ARG A 132 8.20 4.67 -13.44
N ALA A 133 8.07 5.97 -13.69
CA ALA A 133 7.67 6.92 -12.67
C ALA A 133 6.17 6.75 -12.39
N VAL A 134 5.81 6.45 -11.14
CA VAL A 134 4.42 6.33 -10.71
C VAL A 134 4.13 7.29 -9.58
N THR A 135 2.94 7.88 -9.63
CA THR A 135 2.33 8.55 -8.49
C THR A 135 1.44 7.55 -7.78
N PHE A 136 1.73 7.24 -6.52
CA PHE A 136 0.80 6.48 -5.71
C PHE A 136 -0.38 7.38 -5.33
N SER A 137 -1.49 7.26 -6.07
CA SER A 137 -2.78 7.69 -5.55
C SER A 137 -3.16 6.75 -4.42
N ARG A 138 -3.81 7.26 -3.37
CA ARG A 138 -4.53 6.39 -2.45
C ARG A 138 -5.51 5.58 -3.29
N SER A 139 -5.43 4.24 -3.23
CA SER A 139 -6.48 3.42 -3.79
C SER A 139 -7.75 3.68 -2.99
N ALA A 140 -8.88 3.76 -3.68
CA ALA A 140 -10.20 3.79 -3.07
C ALA A 140 -10.92 2.50 -3.47
N PRO A 141 -10.61 1.35 -2.83
CA PRO A 141 -11.18 0.07 -3.24
C PRO A 141 -12.70 0.01 -3.08
N TRP A 142 -13.26 0.86 -2.21
CA TRP A 142 -14.70 1.07 -2.03
C TRP A 142 -15.36 1.86 -3.17
N PHE A 143 -14.61 2.38 -4.15
CA PHE A 143 -15.15 3.14 -5.28
C PHE A 143 -15.58 2.22 -6.43
N THR A 144 -16.83 1.77 -6.36
CA THR A 144 -17.47 0.77 -7.23
C THR A 144 -17.75 1.28 -8.65
N CYS A 145 -18.14 0.37 -9.56
CA CYS A 145 -18.59 0.73 -10.91
C CYS A 145 -19.87 1.58 -10.87
N GLU A 146 -20.82 1.24 -10.00
CA GLU A 146 -22.05 2.02 -9.78
C GLU A 146 -21.72 3.48 -9.39
N LEU A 147 -20.78 3.70 -8.47
CA LEU A 147 -20.34 5.05 -8.11
C LEU A 147 -19.70 5.81 -9.29
N ARG A 148 -19.04 5.11 -10.23
CA ARG A 148 -18.51 5.72 -11.45
C ARG A 148 -19.64 6.15 -12.38
N GLU A 149 -20.66 5.33 -12.53
CA GLU A 149 -21.85 5.64 -13.34
C GLU A 149 -22.61 6.83 -12.75
N MET A 150 -22.86 6.82 -11.44
CA MET A 150 -23.47 7.96 -10.74
C MET A 150 -22.64 9.24 -10.91
N LYS A 151 -21.30 9.15 -10.83
CA LYS A 151 -20.42 10.29 -11.06
C LYS A 151 -20.55 10.82 -12.50
N ALA A 152 -20.60 9.92 -13.48
CA ALA A 152 -20.76 10.29 -14.89
C ALA A 152 -22.13 10.97 -15.14
N ALA A 153 -23.22 10.40 -14.61
CA ALA A 153 -24.55 10.99 -14.66
C ALA A 153 -24.59 12.39 -14.02
N GLY A 154 -23.92 12.55 -12.87
CA GLY A 154 -23.78 13.85 -12.21
C GLY A 154 -23.10 14.90 -13.10
N ARG A 155 -22.06 14.52 -13.86
CA ARG A 155 -21.40 15.40 -14.84
C ARG A 155 -22.28 15.78 -16.02
N VAL A 156 -23.23 14.91 -16.42
CA VAL A 156 -24.22 15.25 -17.45
C VAL A 156 -25.18 16.32 -16.91
N LEU A 157 -25.71 16.12 -15.70
CA LEU A 157 -26.60 17.09 -15.06
C LEU A 157 -25.91 18.44 -14.80
N GLU A 158 -24.66 18.42 -14.35
CA GLU A 158 -23.84 19.63 -14.13
C GLU A 158 -23.68 20.43 -15.44
N ARG A 159 -23.33 19.75 -16.54
CA ARG A 159 -23.18 20.41 -17.85
C ARG A 159 -24.50 20.99 -18.35
N ARG A 160 -25.61 20.27 -18.15
CA ARG A 160 -26.96 20.74 -18.52
C ARG A 160 -27.38 21.96 -17.69
N LEU A 161 -27.09 21.97 -16.39
CA LEU A 161 -27.29 23.13 -15.53
C LEU A 161 -26.49 24.34 -16.03
N LYS A 162 -25.18 24.17 -16.28
CA LYS A 162 -24.30 25.23 -16.79
C LYS A 162 -24.79 25.81 -18.13
N ALA A 163 -25.28 24.96 -19.03
CA ALA A 163 -25.74 25.39 -20.35
C ALA A 163 -27.08 26.14 -20.34
N SER A 164 -27.97 25.84 -19.40
CA SER A 164 -29.35 26.33 -19.43
C SER A 164 -29.70 27.33 -18.33
N GLY A 165 -29.01 27.29 -17.18
CA GLY A 165 -29.31 28.11 -16.00
C GLY A 165 -30.66 27.82 -15.32
N LEU A 166 -31.48 26.91 -15.85
CA LEU A 166 -32.86 26.70 -15.40
C LEU A 166 -32.93 26.08 -13.99
N THR A 167 -33.91 26.55 -13.21
CA THR A 167 -34.18 26.08 -11.84
C THR A 167 -34.43 24.58 -11.77
N VAL A 168 -35.13 23.99 -12.75
CA VAL A 168 -35.40 22.55 -12.79
C VAL A 168 -34.11 21.72 -12.89
N HIS A 169 -33.14 22.15 -13.71
CA HIS A 169 -31.86 21.44 -13.82
C HIS A 169 -31.01 21.62 -12.57
N ARG A 170 -31.12 22.78 -11.89
CA ARG A 170 -30.48 23.01 -10.60
C ARG A 170 -31.04 22.06 -9.53
N LEU A 171 -32.36 21.89 -9.48
CA LEU A 171 -33.01 20.94 -8.56
C LEU A 171 -32.58 19.50 -8.86
N ALA A 172 -32.66 19.07 -10.12
CA ALA A 172 -32.24 17.73 -10.52
C ALA A 172 -30.77 17.44 -10.20
N TYR A 173 -29.87 18.39 -10.45
CA TYR A 173 -28.46 18.26 -10.09
C TYR A 173 -28.26 18.13 -8.58
N ARG A 174 -28.98 18.94 -7.78
CA ARG A 174 -28.93 18.90 -6.31
C ARG A 174 -29.41 17.57 -5.75
N GLU A 175 -30.54 17.07 -6.23
CA GLU A 175 -31.07 15.76 -5.83
C GLU A 175 -30.07 14.65 -6.13
N HIS A 176 -29.47 14.68 -7.33
CA HIS A 176 -28.44 13.73 -7.72
C HIS A 176 -27.19 13.80 -6.83
N GLN A 177 -26.71 15.01 -6.51
CA GLN A 177 -25.56 15.17 -5.63
C GLN A 177 -25.81 14.63 -4.21
N LYS A 178 -27.03 14.81 -3.68
CA LYS A 178 -27.42 14.24 -2.37
C LYS A 178 -27.44 12.72 -2.41
N ALA A 179 -28.04 12.13 -3.45
CA ALA A 179 -28.06 10.69 -3.65
C ALA A 179 -26.64 10.13 -3.80
N TYR A 180 -25.81 10.74 -4.66
CA TYR A 180 -24.43 10.33 -4.86
C TYR A 180 -23.57 10.44 -3.59
N SER A 181 -23.74 11.51 -2.80
CA SER A 181 -23.05 11.68 -1.52
C SER A 181 -23.45 10.61 -0.50
N LYS A 182 -24.73 10.21 -0.48
CA LYS A 182 -25.20 9.09 0.33
C LYS A 182 -24.56 7.77 -0.13
N SER A 183 -24.63 7.44 -1.41
CA SER A 183 -24.03 6.21 -1.95
C SER A 183 -22.53 6.13 -1.71
N LEU A 184 -21.80 7.26 -1.76
CA LEU A 184 -20.37 7.31 -1.40
C LEU A 184 -20.12 6.92 0.06
N ARG A 185 -20.94 7.44 0.99
CA ARG A 185 -20.83 7.10 2.41
C ARG A 185 -21.18 5.64 2.65
N ASP A 186 -22.24 5.16 2.03
CA ASP A 186 -22.73 3.79 2.19
C ASP A 186 -21.71 2.77 1.66
N ALA A 187 -21.19 2.97 0.45
CA ALA A 187 -20.18 2.09 -0.14
C ALA A 187 -18.88 2.06 0.68
N ARG A 188 -18.44 3.23 1.19
CA ARG A 188 -17.26 3.31 2.05
C ARG A 188 -17.49 2.59 3.38
N SER A 189 -18.64 2.82 4.01
CA SER A 189 -19.03 2.17 5.26
C SER A 189 -19.07 0.65 5.09
N GLN A 190 -19.82 0.17 4.09
CA GLN A 190 -19.97 -1.25 3.78
C GLN A 190 -18.62 -1.93 3.52
N PHE A 191 -17.72 -1.29 2.77
CA PHE A 191 -16.39 -1.84 2.51
C PHE A 191 -15.59 -2.08 3.79
N TYR A 192 -15.52 -1.10 4.70
CA TYR A 192 -14.76 -1.25 5.94
C TYR A 192 -15.48 -2.16 6.94
N SER A 193 -16.81 -2.14 7.00
CA SER A 193 -17.61 -3.09 7.77
C SER A 193 -17.33 -4.53 7.32
N ASN A 194 -17.28 -4.79 6.02
CA ASN A 194 -16.99 -6.12 5.47
C ASN A 194 -15.57 -6.60 5.83
N ILE A 195 -14.57 -5.71 5.82
CA ILE A 195 -13.20 -6.08 6.24
C ILE A 195 -13.19 -6.55 7.69
N ILE A 196 -13.92 -5.85 8.56
CA ILE A 196 -14.00 -6.15 9.98
C ILE A 196 -14.79 -7.44 10.22
N SER A 197 -15.96 -7.59 9.59
CA SER A 197 -16.84 -8.74 9.79
C SER A 197 -16.27 -10.04 9.23
N ASN A 198 -15.55 -9.98 8.10
CA ASN A 198 -14.98 -11.17 7.44
C ASN A 198 -13.68 -11.67 8.10
N SER A 199 -13.24 -11.06 9.20
CA SER A 199 -11.98 -11.37 9.87
C SER A 199 -12.13 -11.60 11.38
N PRO A 200 -13.07 -12.45 11.83
CA PRO A 200 -13.30 -12.66 13.25
C PRO A 200 -12.05 -13.23 13.94
N GLY A 201 -11.71 -12.70 15.11
CA GLY A 201 -10.51 -13.12 15.87
C GLY A 201 -9.17 -12.58 15.33
N ASN A 202 -9.15 -11.87 14.19
CA ASN A 202 -7.92 -11.28 13.64
C ASN A 202 -7.71 -9.84 14.13
N SER A 203 -7.26 -9.69 15.39
CA SER A 203 -6.99 -8.39 16.01
C SER A 203 -6.02 -7.53 15.19
N LYS A 204 -5.01 -8.14 14.56
CA LYS A 204 -4.03 -7.43 13.72
C LYS A 204 -4.71 -6.74 12.52
N GLN A 205 -5.62 -7.41 11.84
CA GLN A 205 -6.35 -6.86 10.70
C GLN A 205 -7.32 -5.75 11.14
N LEU A 206 -7.99 -5.92 12.28
CA LEU A 206 -8.84 -4.89 12.87
C LEU A 206 -8.04 -3.61 13.18
N PHE A 207 -6.98 -3.72 13.98
CA PHE A 207 -6.15 -2.56 14.36
C PHE A 207 -5.46 -1.93 13.15
N SER A 208 -5.01 -2.73 12.18
CA SER A 208 -4.46 -2.20 10.92
C SER A 208 -5.50 -1.37 10.16
N THR A 209 -6.76 -1.82 10.10
CA THR A 209 -7.86 -1.11 9.42
C THR A 209 -8.20 0.18 10.15
N ILE A 210 -8.29 0.14 11.49
CA ILE A 210 -8.54 1.33 12.33
C ILE A 210 -7.41 2.35 12.17
N ASN A 211 -6.16 1.93 12.25
CA ASN A 211 -5.00 2.81 12.07
C ASN A 211 -4.98 3.44 10.67
N HIS A 212 -5.35 2.67 9.64
CA HIS A 212 -5.48 3.20 8.29
C HIS A 212 -6.58 4.27 8.18
N LEU A 213 -7.70 4.11 8.90
CA LEU A 213 -8.82 5.06 8.89
C LEU A 213 -8.52 6.34 9.67
N LEU A 214 -7.97 6.19 10.87
CA LEU A 214 -7.69 7.30 11.78
C LEU A 214 -6.44 8.07 11.39
N LYS A 215 -5.49 7.42 10.69
CA LYS A 215 -4.20 7.98 10.27
C LYS A 215 -3.58 8.79 11.41
N PRO A 216 -3.35 8.17 12.59
CA PRO A 216 -2.73 8.86 13.70
C PRO A 216 -1.45 9.52 13.18
N GLN A 217 -1.24 10.79 13.54
CA GLN A 217 -0.02 11.47 13.14
C GLN A 217 1.15 10.64 13.65
N THR A 218 1.88 10.03 12.72
CA THR A 218 3.20 9.52 13.04
C THR A 218 4.00 10.76 13.36
N PRO A 219 4.49 10.94 14.60
CA PRO A 219 5.41 12.03 14.87
C PRO A 219 6.48 11.96 13.80
N SER A 220 6.71 13.08 13.11
CA SER A 220 7.75 13.14 12.10
C SER A 220 9.03 12.73 12.81
N HIS A 221 9.54 11.53 12.51
CA HIS A 221 10.75 11.04 13.14
C HIS A 221 11.86 12.01 12.73
N THR A 222 12.20 12.94 13.63
CA THR A 222 13.51 13.54 13.68
C THR A 222 14.49 12.37 13.77
N GLY A 223 15.52 12.37 12.93
CA GLY A 223 16.36 11.19 12.65
C GLY A 223 16.73 10.38 13.88
N THR A 224 16.78 9.06 13.71
CA THR A 224 17.15 8.11 14.76
C THR A 224 18.41 8.56 15.49
N THR A 225 18.32 8.85 16.78
CA THR A 225 19.47 9.25 17.59
C THR A 225 20.19 8.03 18.15
N GLU A 226 21.47 8.17 18.46
CA GLU A 226 22.25 7.12 19.13
C GLU A 226 21.60 6.69 20.46
N GLU A 227 21.05 7.65 21.20
CA GLU A 227 20.31 7.41 22.43
C GLU A 227 19.08 6.51 22.23
N GLN A 228 18.34 6.68 21.12
CA GLN A 228 17.21 5.80 20.79
C GLN A 228 17.67 4.37 20.48
N CYS A 229 18.81 4.21 19.80
CA CYS A 229 19.41 2.89 19.54
C CYS A 229 19.87 2.21 20.84
N ASN A 230 20.51 2.97 21.72
CA ASN A 230 20.97 2.46 23.02
C ASN A 230 19.79 2.06 23.91
N ASN A 231 18.73 2.88 23.96
CA ASN A 231 17.50 2.55 24.69
C ASN A 231 16.81 1.30 24.13
N PHE A 232 16.83 1.12 22.81
CA PHE A 232 16.31 -0.09 22.17
C PHE A 232 17.10 -1.34 22.60
N ILE A 233 18.44 -1.28 22.58
CA ILE A 233 19.30 -2.39 23.01
C ILE A 233 19.05 -2.72 24.48
N VAL A 234 19.04 -1.71 25.36
CA VAL A 234 18.78 -1.88 26.79
C VAL A 234 17.43 -2.55 27.02
N PHE A 235 16.36 -2.09 26.35
CA PHE A 235 15.04 -2.70 26.48
C PHE A 235 15.04 -4.20 26.16
N PHE A 236 15.67 -4.62 25.06
CA PHE A 236 15.70 -6.04 24.69
C PHE A 236 16.60 -6.86 25.60
N SER A 237 17.75 -6.34 26.01
CA SER A 237 18.64 -7.01 26.97
C SER A 237 17.93 -7.22 28.30
N THR A 238 17.34 -6.16 28.88
CA THR A 238 16.58 -6.25 30.13
C THR A 238 15.41 -7.21 30.01
N LYS A 239 14.70 -7.24 28.87
CA LYS A 239 13.60 -8.18 28.64
C LYS A 239 14.10 -9.63 28.58
N ILE A 240 15.22 -9.90 27.91
CA ILE A 240 15.83 -11.23 27.86
C ILE A 240 16.26 -11.66 29.27
N ASP A 241 16.90 -10.77 30.03
CA ASP A 241 17.34 -11.05 31.39
C ASP A 241 16.15 -11.30 32.32
N THR A 242 15.06 -10.53 32.16
CA THR A 242 13.82 -10.75 32.92
C THR A 242 13.20 -12.10 32.60
N ILE A 243 13.15 -12.48 31.31
CA ILE A 243 12.63 -13.79 30.89
C ILE A 243 13.49 -14.90 31.50
N ARG A 244 14.81 -14.84 31.33
CA ARG A 244 15.76 -15.82 31.89
C ARG A 244 15.65 -15.94 33.41
N SER A 245 15.47 -14.82 34.10
CA SER A 245 15.28 -14.79 35.55
C SER A 245 13.94 -15.40 35.99
N SER A 246 12.88 -15.19 35.19
CA SER A 246 11.54 -15.75 35.44
C SER A 246 11.42 -17.24 35.08
N THR A 247 12.25 -17.71 34.16
CA THR A 247 12.37 -19.13 33.81
C THR A 247 13.50 -19.74 34.63
N LEU A 248 13.24 -20.01 35.91
CA LEU A 248 14.10 -20.91 36.70
C LEU A 248 14.28 -22.23 35.92
N PRO A 249 15.50 -22.75 35.75
CA PRO A 249 15.67 -24.07 35.17
C PRO A 249 15.11 -25.08 36.17
N THR A 250 13.89 -25.55 35.93
CA THR A 250 13.54 -26.88 36.39
C THR A 250 14.54 -27.80 35.69
N GLN A 251 15.53 -28.28 36.44
CA GLN A 251 16.42 -29.36 36.01
C GLN A 251 15.58 -30.65 35.91
N THR A 252 14.65 -30.69 34.97
CA THR A 252 14.32 -31.96 34.33
C THR A 252 15.45 -32.19 33.33
N PRO A 253 16.22 -33.27 33.45
CA PRO A 253 17.15 -33.64 32.40
C PRO A 253 16.32 -33.83 31.14
N ASP A 254 16.36 -32.84 30.26
CA ASP A 254 15.83 -32.96 28.92
C ASP A 254 16.62 -34.12 28.28
N PRO A 255 15.96 -35.19 27.82
CA PRO A 255 16.67 -36.22 27.07
C PRO A 255 17.08 -35.54 25.77
N GLN A 256 18.25 -34.88 25.76
CA GLN A 256 18.91 -34.56 24.51
C GLN A 256 19.07 -35.90 23.80
N PRO A 257 18.40 -36.13 22.66
CA PRO A 257 18.83 -37.21 21.81
C PRO A 257 20.28 -36.85 21.47
N GLU A 258 21.24 -37.62 21.97
CA GLU A 258 22.58 -37.62 21.44
C GLU A 258 22.41 -37.86 19.95
N ILE A 259 22.56 -36.81 19.14
CA ILE A 259 22.67 -36.97 17.69
C ILE A 259 24.02 -37.62 17.48
N SER A 260 24.05 -38.94 17.65
CA SER A 260 25.25 -39.73 17.80
C SER A 260 25.87 -40.11 16.45
N GLN A 261 25.33 -39.57 15.35
CA GLN A 261 25.79 -39.86 14.00
C GLN A 261 26.01 -38.56 13.23
N PRO A 262 27.23 -38.30 12.74
CA PRO A 262 27.43 -37.22 11.78
C PRO A 262 26.53 -37.48 10.57
N LEU A 263 26.00 -36.43 9.95
CA LEU A 263 25.24 -36.50 8.70
C LEU A 263 26.16 -37.03 7.58
N CYS A 264 26.36 -38.34 7.54
CA CYS A 264 27.34 -39.01 6.69
C CYS A 264 26.75 -39.43 5.34
N CYS A 265 25.42 -39.47 5.24
CA CYS A 265 24.71 -39.92 4.06
C CYS A 265 23.44 -39.08 3.86
N PHE A 266 23.31 -38.49 2.67
CA PHE A 266 22.04 -37.94 2.18
C PHE A 266 21.50 -38.91 1.13
N SER A 267 20.21 -39.25 1.22
CA SER A 267 19.53 -39.98 0.15
C SER A 267 19.40 -39.07 -1.07
N GLU A 268 19.68 -39.59 -2.26
CA GLU A 268 19.37 -38.87 -3.49
C GLU A 268 17.88 -38.55 -3.53
N ILE A 269 17.56 -37.28 -3.78
CA ILE A 269 16.19 -36.82 -3.95
C ILE A 269 15.75 -37.21 -5.36
N SER A 270 14.62 -37.90 -5.47
CA SER A 270 14.05 -38.22 -6.79
C SER A 270 13.38 -37.00 -7.40
N GLN A 271 13.25 -36.98 -8.72
CA GLN A 271 12.51 -35.94 -9.43
C GLN A 271 11.08 -35.79 -8.89
N ARG A 272 10.41 -36.90 -8.56
CA ARG A 272 9.05 -36.91 -8.00
C ARG A 272 9.00 -36.20 -6.64
N ASP A 273 10.05 -36.34 -5.83
CA ASP A 273 10.13 -35.65 -4.54
C ASP A 273 10.28 -34.14 -4.74
N VAL A 274 11.10 -33.70 -5.70
CA VAL A 274 11.25 -32.28 -6.05
C VAL A 274 9.94 -31.69 -6.54
N GLU A 275 9.25 -32.35 -7.48
CA GLU A 275 7.95 -31.92 -7.99
C GLU A 275 6.88 -31.88 -6.89
N GLY A 276 6.90 -32.88 -6.00
CA GLY A 276 6.02 -32.95 -4.83
C GLY A 276 6.27 -31.82 -3.83
N ILE A 277 7.51 -31.37 -3.66
CA ILE A 277 7.86 -30.21 -2.84
C ILE A 277 7.39 -28.92 -3.52
N ILE A 278 7.76 -28.71 -4.80
CA ILE A 278 7.45 -27.48 -5.54
C ILE A 278 5.94 -27.26 -5.64
N SER A 279 5.15 -28.30 -5.88
CA SER A 279 3.68 -28.21 -5.97
C SER A 279 3.01 -27.80 -4.64
N LYS A 280 3.64 -28.13 -3.50
CA LYS A 280 3.16 -27.76 -2.15
C LYS A 280 3.64 -26.38 -1.71
N MET A 281 4.62 -25.80 -2.40
CA MET A 281 5.14 -24.46 -2.05
C MET A 281 4.12 -23.38 -2.40
N LYS A 282 3.96 -22.39 -1.51
CA LYS A 282 3.21 -21.19 -1.83
C LYS A 282 3.93 -20.43 -2.96
N PRO A 283 3.22 -19.89 -3.96
CA PRO A 283 3.81 -19.09 -5.02
C PRO A 283 4.19 -17.71 -4.48
N SER A 284 5.25 -17.65 -3.67
CA SER A 284 5.83 -16.42 -3.16
C SER A 284 7.14 -16.14 -3.90
N THR A 285 7.28 -14.93 -4.41
CA THR A 285 8.54 -14.45 -5.01
C THR A 285 9.10 -13.33 -4.14
N CYS A 286 10.36 -13.45 -3.77
CA CYS A 286 11.14 -12.42 -3.08
C CYS A 286 12.27 -11.90 -3.98
N ALA A 287 12.91 -10.81 -3.58
CA ALA A 287 13.97 -10.17 -4.36
C ALA A 287 15.24 -11.03 -4.53
N LEU A 288 15.42 -12.07 -3.70
CA LEU A 288 16.55 -13.00 -3.76
C LEU A 288 16.31 -14.17 -4.74
N TYR A 289 15.08 -14.36 -5.22
CA TYR A 289 14.83 -15.41 -6.22
C TYR A 289 15.27 -14.93 -7.60
N SER A 290 16.20 -15.66 -8.18
CA SER A 290 16.71 -15.39 -9.54
C SER A 290 15.66 -15.62 -10.62
N PHE A 291 14.60 -16.38 -10.33
CA PHE A 291 13.52 -16.67 -11.27
C PHE A 291 12.14 -16.61 -10.60
N PRO A 292 11.12 -16.00 -11.24
CA PRO A 292 9.78 -15.91 -10.66
C PRO A 292 9.13 -17.28 -10.46
N THR A 293 8.59 -17.51 -9.26
CA THR A 293 7.90 -18.76 -8.88
C THR A 293 6.71 -19.09 -9.78
N ALA A 294 6.05 -18.06 -10.32
CA ALA A 294 4.95 -18.19 -11.27
C ALA A 294 5.34 -18.80 -12.62
N LEU A 295 6.63 -18.77 -12.98
CA LEU A 295 7.15 -19.34 -14.22
C LEU A 295 7.86 -20.68 -13.98
N ALA A 296 8.39 -20.92 -12.78
CA ALA A 296 9.09 -22.15 -12.44
C ALA A 296 8.16 -23.39 -12.44
N THR A 297 6.93 -23.23 -11.95
CA THR A 297 5.95 -24.32 -11.79
C THR A 297 5.52 -24.99 -13.11
N PRO A 298 5.17 -24.27 -14.20
CA PRO A 298 4.86 -24.88 -15.49
C PRO A 298 6.08 -25.27 -16.33
N SER A 299 7.24 -24.62 -16.12
CA SER A 299 8.43 -24.86 -16.96
C SER A 299 9.25 -26.07 -16.50
N LEU A 300 9.24 -26.37 -15.20
CA LEU A 300 9.99 -27.50 -14.63
C LEU A 300 9.34 -28.87 -14.92
N THR A 301 8.05 -28.91 -15.23
CA THR A 301 7.37 -30.13 -15.68
C THR A 301 7.74 -30.51 -17.13
N GLY A 302 8.33 -29.59 -17.90
CA GLY A 302 8.77 -29.80 -19.28
C GLY A 302 10.28 -30.06 -19.47
N CYS A 303 11.12 -29.80 -18.46
CA CYS A 303 12.58 -30.06 -18.52
C CYS A 303 12.97 -31.50 -18.12
N SER A 304 12.00 -32.34 -17.76
CA SER A 304 12.20 -33.62 -17.10
C SER A 304 12.67 -34.80 -17.98
N ARG A 305 13.42 -34.57 -19.06
CA ARG A 305 13.97 -35.69 -19.88
C ARG A 305 15.47 -35.88 -19.79
N THR A 306 16.22 -34.99 -19.15
CA THR A 306 17.68 -35.14 -19.07
C THR A 306 18.25 -34.47 -17.83
N THR A 307 18.23 -35.15 -16.67
CA THR A 307 19.31 -34.98 -15.68
C THR A 307 19.29 -36.13 -14.67
N GLU A 308 20.21 -37.06 -14.89
CA GLU A 308 20.51 -38.19 -14.03
C GLU A 308 21.91 -37.97 -13.42
N GLN A 309 22.02 -38.07 -12.09
CA GLN A 309 23.23 -38.34 -11.26
C GLN A 309 24.38 -37.30 -11.26
N ARG A 310 25.09 -36.97 -10.16
CA ARG A 310 25.41 -37.66 -8.89
C ARG A 310 26.05 -36.70 -7.86
N SER A 311 25.81 -36.98 -6.57
CA SER A 311 26.67 -36.84 -5.36
C SER A 311 27.66 -35.66 -5.20
N CYS A 312 27.34 -34.71 -4.29
CA CYS A 312 28.33 -33.91 -3.56
C CYS A 312 28.55 -34.46 -2.14
N ARG A 313 29.77 -34.94 -1.88
CA ARG A 313 30.34 -35.17 -0.55
C ARG A 313 30.90 -33.84 -0.02
N HIS A 314 30.70 -33.58 1.28
CA HIS A 314 31.39 -32.59 2.12
C HIS A 314 31.30 -31.10 1.70
N SER A 315 30.43 -30.34 2.34
CA SER A 315 30.72 -29.59 3.58
C SER A 315 29.48 -28.79 3.95
N ALA A 316 29.14 -28.83 5.24
CA ALA A 316 27.96 -28.18 5.77
C ALA A 316 28.22 -26.68 5.98
N GLU A 317 27.55 -25.83 5.21
CA GLU A 317 27.19 -24.49 5.66
C GLU A 317 25.66 -24.36 5.59
N CYS A 318 25.02 -24.74 6.69
CA CYS A 318 23.64 -24.37 6.96
C CYS A 318 23.55 -22.85 7.10
N THR A 319 23.09 -22.18 6.05
CA THR A 319 22.57 -20.81 6.20
C THR A 319 21.35 -20.85 7.12
N PRO A 320 21.17 -19.85 8.00
CA PRO A 320 20.13 -19.91 9.02
C PRO A 320 18.74 -19.90 8.36
N PHE A 321 18.02 -21.02 8.51
CA PHE A 321 16.60 -21.11 8.26
C PHE A 321 15.88 -20.04 9.07
N ARG A 322 15.48 -18.95 8.43
CA ARG A 322 14.52 -18.04 9.05
C ARG A 322 13.16 -18.72 9.05
N HIS A 323 12.73 -19.15 10.23
CA HIS A 323 11.32 -19.16 10.60
C HIS A 323 10.79 -17.72 10.58
N ALA A 324 10.58 -17.19 9.38
CA ALA A 324 9.80 -15.99 9.17
C ALA A 324 8.39 -16.43 8.78
N ARG A 325 7.55 -16.69 9.79
CA ARG A 325 6.09 -16.63 9.61
C ARG A 325 5.73 -15.19 9.27
N VAL A 326 5.78 -14.85 7.99
CA VAL A 326 5.16 -13.66 7.44
C VAL A 326 4.01 -14.14 6.57
N SER A 327 2.83 -14.30 7.18
CA SER A 327 1.58 -14.42 6.43
C SER A 327 1.38 -13.13 5.65
N PHE A 328 1.65 -13.17 4.35
CA PHE A 328 1.00 -12.31 3.37
C PHE A 328 -0.14 -13.12 2.75
N ASP A 329 -1.35 -12.91 3.26
CA ASP A 329 -2.56 -13.28 2.55
C ASP A 329 -2.76 -12.28 1.40
N ALA A 330 -2.17 -12.62 0.25
CA ALA A 330 -2.56 -12.03 -1.02
C ALA A 330 -3.88 -12.70 -1.45
N CYS A 331 -4.99 -12.18 -0.94
CA CYS A 331 -6.31 -12.55 -1.43
C CYS A 331 -6.45 -12.02 -2.87
N ARG A 332 -6.53 -12.94 -3.84
CA ARG A 332 -6.97 -12.65 -5.20
C ARG A 332 -8.42 -12.18 -5.14
N ARG A 333 -8.69 -10.95 -5.60
CA ARG A 333 -9.82 -10.57 -6.48
C ARG A 333 -9.62 -9.13 -6.97
#